data_AF-R0JTS9-F1
#
_entry.id   AF-R0JTS9-F1
#
_cell.length_a   1.000
_cell.length_b   1.000
_cell.length_c   1.000
_cell.angle_alpha   90.00
_cell.angle_beta   90.00
_cell.angle_gamma   90.00
#
_symmetry.space_group_name_H-M   'P 1'
#
loop_
_entity.id
_entity.type
_entity.pdbx_description
1 polymer ?
#
loop_
_entity_poly.entity_id
_entity_poly.type
_entity_poly.pdbx_seq_one_letter_code
_entity_poly.pdbx_strand_id
1 'polypeptide(L)'
;QGKGMFHKAIRFAQFYFMDAFILLCCGAEFHLLSFHVDTTKDDLKQYKQRIFCKLIQKFLMASTMEITSLSAVNDFYSYIVLTAGSNRALEVFDLNEGRSTAVIPEVHSRSVHQICQNKGSAFSTQQPEAYNLFVTTAVGDGIKLWDLRTLR
;
A
#
# COMPACT_ATOMS: atom_id res chain seq x y z
N GLN A 1 18.56 3.07 16.96
CA GLN A 1 17.48 3.04 17.96
C GLN A 1 16.26 2.40 17.28
N GLY A 2 15.79 1.24 17.74
CA GLY A 2 14.74 0.47 17.04
C GLY A 2 13.76 -0.28 17.94
N LYS A 3 13.86 -0.14 19.26
CA LYS A 3 12.86 -0.69 20.19
C LYS A 3 11.71 0.32 20.30
N GLY A 4 10.51 -0.06 19.84
CA GLY A 4 9.26 0.68 20.09
C GLY A 4 8.63 1.42 18.92
N MET A 5 9.14 1.29 17.68
CA MET A 5 8.54 2.01 16.54
C MET A 5 7.23 1.38 16.03
N PHE A 6 7.10 0.06 16.15
CA PHE A 6 5.91 -0.70 15.75
C PHE A 6 5.38 -1.48 16.95
N HIS A 7 4.06 -1.48 17.13
CA HIS A 7 3.38 -2.14 18.24
C HIS A 7 3.04 -3.62 17.96
N LYS A 8 3.15 -4.04 16.69
CA LYS A 8 3.02 -5.42 16.20
C LYS A 8 4.10 -5.71 15.16
N ALA A 9 4.22 -6.97 14.75
CA ALA A 9 5.08 -7.35 13.62
C ALA A 9 4.61 -6.68 12.32
N ILE A 10 5.58 -6.31 11.48
CA ILE A 10 5.32 -5.77 10.14
C ILE A 10 4.85 -6.92 9.25
N ARG A 11 3.68 -6.78 8.61
CA ARG A 11 3.10 -7.81 7.73
C ARG A 11 3.40 -7.58 6.26
N PHE A 12 3.45 -6.32 5.85
CA PHE A 12 3.68 -5.93 4.46
C PHE A 12 4.66 -4.76 4.42
N ALA A 13 5.52 -4.79 3.41
CA ALA A 13 6.44 -3.72 3.07
C ALA A 13 6.52 -3.61 1.55
N GLN A 14 6.41 -2.40 1.01
CA GLN A 14 6.65 -2.15 -0.42
C GLN A 14 7.13 -0.72 -0.65
N PHE A 15 7.85 -0.52 -1.76
CA PHE A 15 8.11 0.82 -2.28
C PHE A 15 6.84 1.43 -2.85
N TYR A 16 6.78 2.76 -2.83
CA TYR A 16 5.64 3.53 -3.27
C TYR A 16 6.06 4.87 -3.88
N PHE A 17 5.29 5.29 -4.89
CA PHE A 17 5.44 6.56 -5.57
C PHE A 17 6.82 6.74 -6.22
N MET A 18 7.17 5.84 -7.15
CA MET A 18 8.44 5.83 -7.87
C MET A 18 9.65 5.70 -6.92
N ASP A 19 9.56 4.76 -5.97
CA ASP A 19 10.59 4.49 -4.95
C ASP A 19 10.90 5.65 -3.98
N ALA A 20 10.12 6.74 -4.00
CA ALA A 20 10.31 7.87 -3.10
C ALA A 20 9.92 7.56 -1.65
N PHE A 21 9.02 6.60 -1.45
CA PHE A 21 8.52 6.21 -0.13
C PHE A 21 8.50 4.69 0.06
N ILE A 22 8.37 4.28 1.31
CA ILE A 22 8.10 2.91 1.73
C ILE A 22 6.77 2.91 2.48
N LEU A 23 5.89 1.97 2.12
CA LEU A 23 4.68 1.63 2.87
C LEU A 23 4.95 0.42 3.76
N LEU A 24 4.63 0.51 5.04
CA LEU A 24 4.75 -0.60 6.01
C LEU A 24 3.42 -0.85 6.72
N CYS A 25 2.89 -2.08 6.69
CA CYS A 25 1.70 -2.46 7.46
C CYS A 25 2.05 -3.05 8.83
N CYS A 26 1.39 -2.56 9.87
CA CYS A 26 1.52 -3.04 11.24
C CYS A 26 0.15 -3.03 11.93
N GLY A 27 -0.45 -4.20 12.17
CA GLY A 27 -1.79 -4.25 12.77
C GLY A 27 -2.84 -3.63 11.85
N ALA A 28 -3.70 -2.76 12.40
CA ALA A 28 -4.75 -2.07 11.67
C ALA A 28 -4.28 -0.79 10.95
N GLU A 29 -2.99 -0.45 11.04
CA GLU A 29 -2.41 0.74 10.43
C GLU A 29 -1.36 0.41 9.38
N PHE A 30 -1.21 1.29 8.39
CA PHE A 30 -0.04 1.34 7.54
C PHE A 30 0.67 2.69 7.66
N HIS A 31 1.98 2.65 7.50
CA HIS A 31 2.88 3.77 7.73
C HIS A 31 3.49 4.17 6.38
N LEU A 32 3.49 5.46 6.08
CA LEU A 32 4.22 6.05 4.95
C LEU A 32 5.54 6.60 5.47
N LEU A 33 6.65 6.11 4.95
CA LEU A 33 7.99 6.55 5.33
C LEU A 33 8.70 7.12 4.10
N SER A 34 9.36 8.27 4.24
CA SER A 34 10.24 8.77 3.19
C SER A 34 11.50 7.93 3.16
N PHE A 35 11.95 7.57 1.97
CA PHE A 35 13.17 6.80 1.75
C PHE A 35 14.17 7.64 0.96
N HIS A 36 15.34 7.89 1.54
CA HIS A 36 16.42 8.60 0.86
C HIS A 36 17.73 7.85 1.02
N VAL A 37 18.39 7.58 -0.10
CA VAL A 37 19.74 7.05 -0.13
C VAL A 37 20.69 8.22 -0.38
N ASP A 38 21.58 8.46 0.57
CA ASP A 38 22.62 9.47 0.43
C ASP A 38 23.64 8.99 -0.62
N THR A 39 23.63 9.65 -1.77
CA THR A 39 24.57 9.37 -2.87
C THR A 39 25.84 10.22 -2.80
N THR A 40 26.05 11.00 -1.73
CA THR A 40 27.27 11.77 -1.57
C THR A 40 28.47 10.83 -1.45
N LYS A 41 29.45 10.98 -2.36
CA LYS A 41 30.69 10.21 -2.34
C LYS A 41 31.64 10.85 -1.33
N ASP A 42 31.76 10.24 -0.16
CA ASP A 42 32.87 10.51 0.75
C ASP A 42 34.02 9.56 0.38
N ASP A 43 34.96 10.04 -0.43
CA ASP A 43 36.07 9.24 -0.98
C ASP A 43 36.96 8.61 0.11
N LEU A 44 36.86 9.10 1.35
CA LEU A 44 37.57 8.58 2.52
C LEU A 44 36.77 7.54 3.33
N LYS A 45 35.47 7.37 3.09
CA LYS A 45 34.56 6.45 3.83
C LYS A 45 33.68 5.62 2.90
N GLN A 46 34.30 5.05 1.88
CA GLN A 46 33.70 4.33 0.74
C GLN A 46 32.74 3.15 1.06
N TYR A 47 32.54 2.78 2.33
CA TYR A 47 31.85 1.55 2.73
C TYR A 47 30.51 1.73 3.48
N LYS A 48 30.04 2.96 3.72
CA LYS A 48 28.76 3.16 4.43
C LYS A 48 27.84 4.12 3.69
N GLN A 49 27.08 3.58 2.74
CA GLN A 49 25.90 4.28 2.20
C GLN A 49 24.93 4.58 3.34
N ARG A 50 24.57 5.85 3.51
CA ARG A 50 23.63 6.29 4.54
C ARG A 50 22.23 6.24 3.97
N ILE A 51 21.37 5.43 4.58
CA ILE A 51 19.96 5.37 4.27
C ILE A 51 19.22 6.15 5.35
N PHE A 52 18.44 7.13 4.93
CA PHE A 52 17.57 7.91 5.79
C PHE A 52 16.12 7.46 5.58
N CYS A 53 15.49 7.05 6.67
CA CYS A 53 14.09 6.67 6.69
C CYS A 53 13.37 7.46 7.79
N LYS A 54 12.32 8.20 7.42
CA LYS A 54 11.55 9.04 8.35
C LYS A 54 10.07 8.74 8.18
N LEU A 55 9.37 8.50 9.30
CA LEU A 55 7.92 8.38 9.31
C LEU A 55 7.30 9.72 8.88
N ILE A 56 6.50 9.70 7.82
CA ILE A 56 5.76 10.85 7.30
C ILE A 56 4.35 10.86 7.89
N GLN A 57 3.63 9.76 7.76
CA GLN A 57 2.24 9.66 8.21
C GLN A 57 1.85 8.21 8.52
N LYS A 58 0.84 8.05 9.37
CA LYS A 58 0.16 6.78 9.63
C LYS A 58 -1.29 6.87 9.17
N PHE A 59 -1.79 5.76 8.66
CA PHE A 59 -3.15 5.61 8.18
C PHE A 59 -3.77 4.41 8.89
N LEU A 60 -4.93 4.61 9.49
CA LEU A 60 -5.67 3.59 10.20
C LEU A 60 -6.83 3.10 9.32
N MET A 61 -6.93 1.80 9.12
CA MET A 61 -8.12 1.19 8.54
C MET A 61 -9.18 1.04 9.63
N ALA A 62 -10.41 1.48 9.34
CA ALA A 62 -11.48 1.51 10.32
C ALA A 62 -11.97 0.10 10.67
N SER A 63 -12.33 -0.08 11.95
CA SER A 63 -13.05 -1.27 12.44
C SER A 63 -12.39 -2.62 12.12
N THR A 64 -11.07 -2.66 11.91
CA THR A 64 -10.29 -3.89 11.71
C THR A 64 -9.27 -4.08 12.82
N MET A 65 -8.93 -5.34 13.13
CA MET A 65 -7.84 -5.65 14.06
C MET A 65 -6.48 -5.72 13.37
N GLU A 66 -6.49 -6.06 12.08
CA GLU A 66 -5.31 -6.18 11.23
C GLU A 66 -5.62 -5.94 9.76
N ILE A 67 -4.67 -5.35 9.05
CA ILE A 67 -4.63 -5.31 7.60
C ILE A 67 -4.09 -6.66 7.11
N THR A 68 -4.89 -7.35 6.31
CA THR A 68 -4.60 -8.67 5.75
C THR A 68 -4.02 -8.59 4.34
N SER A 69 -4.17 -7.45 3.65
CA SER A 69 -3.51 -7.19 2.37
C SER A 69 -3.42 -5.69 2.12
N LEU A 70 -2.36 -5.24 1.45
CA LEU A 70 -2.18 -3.86 1.01
C LEU A 70 -1.62 -3.85 -0.42
N SER A 71 -2.16 -2.98 -1.28
CA SER A 71 -1.68 -2.77 -2.65
C SER A 71 -1.48 -1.29 -2.92
N ALA A 72 -0.38 -0.97 -3.60
CA ALA A 72 -0.12 0.36 -4.13
C ALA A 72 0.65 0.18 -5.45
N VAL A 73 0.41 1.07 -6.40
CA VAL A 73 1.20 1.10 -7.64
C VAL A 73 2.48 1.91 -7.40
N ASN A 74 3.59 1.41 -7.94
CA ASN A 74 4.89 2.06 -7.83
C ASN A 74 5.53 2.34 -9.20
N ASP A 75 4.93 1.85 -10.28
CA ASP A 75 5.45 1.96 -11.65
C ASP A 75 5.07 3.29 -12.34
N PHE A 76 4.12 4.04 -11.75
CA PHE A 76 3.71 5.38 -12.16
C PHE A 76 3.17 6.16 -10.96
N TYR A 77 2.95 7.47 -11.13
CA TYR A 77 2.37 8.33 -10.11
C TYR A 77 0.90 7.96 -9.84
N SER A 78 0.68 7.23 -8.75
CA SER A 78 -0.64 6.92 -8.22
C SER A 78 -0.68 7.30 -6.75
N TYR A 79 -1.74 8.00 -6.36
CA TYR A 79 -1.99 8.36 -4.95
C TYR A 79 -2.84 7.32 -4.21
N ILE A 80 -3.26 6.27 -4.91
CA ILE A 80 -4.25 5.31 -4.42
C ILE A 80 -3.56 4.14 -3.74
N VAL A 81 -3.89 3.92 -2.48
CA VAL A 81 -3.52 2.73 -1.71
C VAL A 81 -4.78 1.97 -1.35
N LEU A 82 -4.80 0.66 -1.64
CA LEU A 82 -5.89 -0.24 -1.28
C LEU A 82 -5.48 -1.08 -0.08
N THR A 83 -6.35 -1.20 0.91
CA THR A 83 -6.15 -2.07 2.06
C THR A 83 -7.34 -2.98 2.26
N ALA A 84 -7.11 -4.20 2.72
CA ALA A 84 -8.17 -5.08 3.18
C ALA A 84 -7.87 -5.56 4.59
N GLY A 85 -8.93 -5.72 5.38
CA GLY A 85 -8.85 -6.00 6.80
C GLY A 85 -9.36 -7.38 7.18
N SER A 86 -9.03 -7.81 8.40
CA SER A 86 -9.61 -9.02 9.01
C SER A 86 -11.13 -8.92 9.19
N ASN A 87 -11.68 -7.71 9.23
CA ASN A 87 -13.12 -7.42 9.17
C ASN A 87 -13.76 -7.64 7.78
N ARG A 88 -13.01 -8.15 6.79
CA ARG A 88 -13.45 -8.42 5.41
C ARG A 88 -13.85 -7.18 4.61
N ALA A 89 -13.61 -5.98 5.14
CA ALA A 89 -13.76 -4.75 4.39
C ALA A 89 -12.53 -4.47 3.53
N LEU A 90 -12.73 -3.69 2.46
CA LEU A 90 -11.68 -3.04 1.70
C LEU A 90 -11.82 -1.54 1.84
N GLU A 91 -10.71 -0.85 2.12
CA GLU A 91 -10.67 0.61 2.15
C GLU A 91 -9.72 1.15 1.09
N VAL A 92 -10.17 2.21 0.42
CA VAL A 92 -9.41 2.98 -0.56
C VAL A 92 -8.91 4.23 0.13
N PHE A 93 -7.60 4.44 0.12
CA PHE A 93 -6.96 5.65 0.63
C PHE A 93 -6.41 6.49 -0.52
N ASP A 94 -6.68 7.79 -0.47
CA ASP A 94 -5.99 8.79 -1.27
C ASP A 94 -4.89 9.42 -0.41
N LEU A 95 -3.64 9.12 -0.74
CA LEU A 95 -2.47 9.61 0.00
C LEU A 95 -2.11 11.06 -0.35
N ASN A 96 -2.66 11.64 -1.43
CA ASN A 96 -2.56 13.07 -1.69
C ASN A 96 -3.47 13.86 -0.74
N GLU A 97 -4.66 13.34 -0.46
CA GLU A 97 -5.58 13.94 0.52
C GLU A 97 -5.33 13.47 1.96
N GLY A 98 -4.54 12.42 2.14
CA GLY A 98 -4.19 11.88 3.45
C GLY A 98 -5.35 11.16 4.16
N ARG A 99 -6.36 10.65 3.44
CA ARG A 99 -7.58 10.08 4.03
C ARG A 99 -8.13 8.85 3.29
N SER A 100 -8.99 8.10 3.98
CA SER A 100 -9.84 7.07 3.37
C SER A 100 -10.93 7.75 2.55
N THR A 101 -11.13 7.31 1.31
CA THR A 101 -12.07 7.91 0.35
C THR A 101 -13.25 7.00 0.03
N ALA A 102 -13.10 5.68 0.17
CA ALA A 102 -14.19 4.72 -0.02
C ALA A 102 -13.98 3.46 0.83
N VAL A 103 -15.09 2.83 1.22
CA VAL A 103 -15.11 1.57 1.97
C VAL A 103 -16.06 0.61 1.28
N ILE A 104 -15.60 -0.61 1.02
CA ILE A 104 -16.42 -1.72 0.53
C ILE A 104 -16.53 -2.74 1.66
N PRO A 105 -17.68 -2.84 2.35
CA PRO A 105 -17.88 -3.85 3.38
C PRO A 105 -18.03 -5.23 2.73
N GLU A 106 -17.66 -6.28 3.46
CA GLU A 106 -17.91 -7.68 3.06
C GLU A 106 -17.46 -8.00 1.62
N VAL A 107 -16.26 -7.52 1.25
CA VAL A 107 -15.70 -7.70 -0.10
C VAL A 107 -15.66 -9.18 -0.51
N HIS A 108 -15.42 -10.06 0.46
CA HIS A 108 -15.54 -11.52 0.37
C HIS A 108 -16.15 -12.04 1.67
N SER A 109 -16.69 -13.26 1.63
CA SER A 109 -17.13 -14.04 2.79
C SER A 109 -15.99 -14.42 3.74
N ARG A 110 -14.75 -14.30 3.28
CA ARG A 110 -13.50 -14.50 4.03
C ARG A 110 -12.57 -13.30 3.86
N SER A 111 -11.60 -13.15 4.75
CA SER A 111 -10.65 -12.04 4.66
C SER A 111 -9.83 -12.11 3.38
N VAL A 112 -9.68 -10.97 2.70
CA VAL A 112 -8.83 -10.84 1.51
C VAL A 112 -7.39 -11.11 1.91
N HIS A 113 -6.69 -11.95 1.15
CA HIS A 113 -5.27 -12.21 1.35
C HIS A 113 -4.40 -11.51 0.30
N GLN A 114 -4.97 -11.16 -0.86
CA GLN A 114 -4.24 -10.45 -1.92
C GLN A 114 -5.14 -9.44 -2.65
N ILE A 115 -4.57 -8.27 -2.91
CA ILE A 115 -5.12 -7.22 -3.76
C ILE A 115 -4.12 -6.96 -4.89
N CYS A 116 -4.60 -6.96 -6.13
CA CYS A 116 -3.79 -6.66 -7.32
C CYS A 116 -4.41 -5.48 -8.06
N GLN A 117 -3.76 -4.31 -8.04
CA GLN A 117 -4.10 -3.20 -8.92
C GLN A 117 -3.60 -3.44 -10.33
N ASN A 118 -4.34 -2.97 -11.33
CA ASN A 118 -3.85 -2.97 -12.70
C ASN A 118 -2.71 -1.94 -12.86
N LYS A 119 -1.50 -2.45 -13.10
CA LYS A 119 -0.28 -1.64 -13.29
C LYS A 119 0.03 -1.40 -14.77
N GLY A 120 -0.78 -1.93 -15.69
CA GLY A 120 -0.50 -1.92 -17.11
C GLY A 120 0.67 -2.84 -17.49
N SER A 121 1.36 -2.50 -18.58
CA SER A 121 2.50 -3.25 -19.11
C SER A 121 3.64 -2.30 -19.44
N ALA A 122 4.89 -2.75 -19.25
CA ALA A 122 6.07 -2.02 -19.68
C ALA A 122 6.18 -1.89 -21.22
N PHE A 123 5.41 -2.70 -21.96
CA PHE A 123 5.50 -2.80 -23.43
C PHE A 123 4.30 -2.21 -24.18
N SER A 124 3.21 -1.89 -23.48
CA SER A 124 1.99 -1.37 -24.11
C SER A 124 1.17 -0.54 -23.15
N THR A 125 0.71 0.61 -23.63
CA THR A 125 -0.21 1.50 -22.92
C THR A 125 -1.63 0.94 -22.97
N GLN A 126 -2.32 0.95 -21.83
CA GLN A 126 -3.74 0.62 -21.76
C GLN A 126 -4.58 1.91 -21.77
N GLN A 127 -5.87 1.75 -22.04
CA GLN A 127 -6.82 2.86 -21.88
C GLN A 127 -6.80 3.35 -20.43
N PRO A 128 -6.84 4.67 -20.17
CA PRO A 128 -6.78 5.23 -18.81
C PRO A 128 -7.77 4.59 -17.84
N GLU A 129 -8.94 4.21 -18.33
CA GLU A 129 -10.01 3.59 -17.54
C GLU A 129 -9.59 2.25 -16.93
N ALA A 130 -8.71 1.51 -17.60
CA ALA A 130 -8.26 0.20 -17.15
C ALA A 130 -7.44 0.26 -15.85
N TYR A 131 -6.76 1.36 -15.58
CA TYR A 131 -5.98 1.55 -14.34
C TYR A 131 -6.85 1.75 -13.09
N ASN A 132 -8.16 1.96 -13.27
CA ASN A 132 -9.13 2.00 -12.17
C ASN A 132 -9.58 0.61 -11.73
N LEU A 133 -9.14 -0.43 -12.43
CA LEU A 133 -9.50 -1.81 -12.11
C LEU A 133 -8.52 -2.42 -11.12
N PHE A 134 -9.07 -3.21 -10.19
CA PHE A 134 -8.28 -4.02 -9.29
C PHE A 134 -9.01 -5.33 -8.97
N VAL A 135 -8.23 -6.31 -8.54
CA VAL A 135 -8.73 -7.64 -8.20
C VAL A 135 -8.46 -7.93 -6.73
N THR A 136 -9.41 -8.57 -6.06
CA THR A 136 -9.26 -9.10 -4.71
C THR A 136 -9.43 -10.61 -4.70
N THR A 137 -8.66 -11.30 -3.86
CA THR A 137 -8.78 -12.76 -3.68
C THR A 137 -8.90 -13.13 -2.21
N ALA A 138 -9.72 -14.12 -1.91
CA ALA A 138 -9.88 -14.68 -0.57
C ALA A 138 -9.89 -16.21 -0.62
N VAL A 139 -9.16 -16.84 0.31
CA VAL A 139 -9.05 -18.30 0.37
C VAL A 139 -10.41 -18.91 0.68
N GLY A 140 -10.91 -19.74 -0.24
CA GLY A 140 -12.20 -20.42 -0.12
C GLY A 140 -13.42 -19.60 -0.58
N ASP A 141 -13.24 -18.39 -1.13
CA ASP A 141 -14.32 -17.61 -1.76
C ASP A 141 -14.09 -17.53 -3.28
N GLY A 142 -13.01 -16.87 -3.71
CA GLY A 142 -12.66 -16.74 -5.11
C GLY A 142 -11.93 -15.44 -5.44
N ILE A 143 -12.09 -15.01 -6.69
CA ILE A 143 -11.49 -13.81 -7.27
C ILE A 143 -12.62 -12.85 -7.68
N LYS A 144 -12.52 -11.58 -7.29
CA LYS A 144 -13.49 -10.54 -7.68
C LYS A 144 -12.77 -9.37 -8.35
N LEU A 145 -13.33 -8.88 -9.46
CA LEU A 145 -12.87 -7.70 -10.19
C LEU A 145 -13.71 -6.49 -9.77
N TRP A 146 -13.04 -5.37 -9.55
CA TRP A 146 -13.64 -4.13 -9.06
C TRP A 146 -13.22 -2.95 -9.93
N ASP A 147 -14.06 -1.92 -9.96
CA ASP A 147 -13.79 -0.65 -10.63
C ASP A 147 -13.94 0.49 -9.61
N LEU A 148 -12.84 1.21 -9.36
CA LEU A 148 -12.79 2.30 -8.38
C LEU A 148 -13.84 3.39 -8.66
N ARG A 149 -14.21 3.61 -9.92
CA ARG A 149 -15.15 4.67 -10.33
C ARG A 149 -16.59 4.38 -9.91
N THR A 150 -16.88 3.12 -9.58
CA THR A 150 -18.20 2.68 -9.12
C THR A 150 -18.36 2.76 -7.61
N LEU A 151 -17.28 3.04 -6.89
CA LEU A 151 -17.26 3.22 -5.45
C LEU A 151 -17.69 4.66 -5.16
N ARG A 152 -18.98 4.86 -4.91
CA ARG A 152 -19.55 6.14 -4.50
C ARG A 152 -20.05 6.06 -3.07
#